data_AF-A0A0Q8ZVX7-F1
#
_entry.id   AF-A0A0Q8ZVX7-F1
#
_cell.length_a   1.000
_cell.length_b   1.000
_cell.length_c   1.000
_cell.angle_alpha   90.00
_cell.angle_beta   90.00
_cell.angle_gamma   90.00
#
_symmetry.space_group_name_H-M   'P 1'
#
loop_
_entity.id
_entity.type
_entity.pdbx_description
1 polymer ?
#
loop_
_entity_poly.entity_id
_entity_poly.type
_entity_poly.pdbx_seq_one_letter_code
_entity_poly.pdbx_strand_id
1 'polypeptide(L)'
;MKKSLLLLSILLSFQSFSQINIGTNCDGPPPPPPLTPYFKLNTIINDEFTRQLKLVFTSEATDGVDNGIDVKNMDTDFPQDISFWIENEDYIIQGLNFNLSKKIMLSAKAAVSTKFKFYISETDGFDDTQPIYLYDAVDMSYHDIRNAPYEVVVSPGKDTGRFKISFTNNGILRTNNIVRNNNFFISQDNKNQVLNATNQNNEIMKSFGLYDILGKSVISKDNLGAEQNFSFSTSGLSAGVYIAIFMTADSAKITQKIIISHSGN
;
A
#
# COMPACT_ATOMS: atom_id res chain seq x y z
N MET A 1 58.63 8.53 -18.05
CA MET A 1 57.39 7.81 -17.66
C MET A 1 57.18 7.98 -16.16
N LYS A 2 55.91 8.11 -15.76
CA LYS A 2 55.33 8.25 -14.40
C LYS A 2 55.34 9.65 -13.75
N LYS A 3 54.14 10.24 -13.81
CA LYS A 3 53.58 11.33 -13.01
C LYS A 3 53.55 10.97 -11.52
N SER A 4 53.73 11.95 -10.63
CA SER A 4 52.92 12.04 -9.41
C SER A 4 52.83 13.49 -8.95
N LEU A 5 51.60 13.97 -8.87
CA LEU A 5 51.14 15.24 -8.35
C LEU A 5 50.96 15.08 -6.83
N LEU A 6 51.39 16.03 -6.02
CA LEU A 6 51.00 16.10 -4.59
C LEU A 6 50.50 17.50 -4.26
N LEU A 7 49.32 17.51 -3.66
CA LEU A 7 48.49 18.67 -3.36
C LEU A 7 49.10 19.59 -2.29
N LEU A 8 49.04 20.88 -2.61
CA LEU A 8 48.46 21.99 -1.85
C LEU A 8 48.24 21.82 -0.34
N SER A 9 48.85 22.74 0.41
CA SER A 9 48.61 22.95 1.83
C SER A 9 48.42 24.45 2.11
N ILE A 10 47.47 24.75 3.00
CA ILE A 10 47.38 25.91 3.92
C ILE A 10 46.49 27.10 3.47
N LEU A 11 45.23 27.04 3.94
CA LEU A 11 44.63 27.91 4.97
C LEU A 11 44.87 29.44 4.92
N LEU A 12 43.82 30.23 4.66
CA LEU A 12 43.64 31.60 5.20
C LEU A 12 42.13 31.91 5.21
N SER A 13 41.48 31.78 6.38
CA SER A 13 41.19 32.87 7.34
C SER A 13 39.91 33.65 6.99
N PHE A 14 38.87 33.40 7.77
CA PHE A 14 37.65 34.21 7.81
C PHE A 14 37.98 35.62 8.32
N GLN A 15 37.68 36.62 7.49
CA GLN A 15 37.45 37.99 7.94
C GLN A 15 36.04 38.38 7.47
N SER A 16 35.19 38.60 8.46
CA SER A 16 33.85 39.16 8.32
C SER A 16 33.96 40.59 7.78
N PHE A 17 33.20 40.90 6.73
CA PHE A 17 32.76 42.27 6.47
C PHE A 17 31.25 42.31 6.32
N SER A 18 30.68 43.23 7.09
CA SER A 18 29.29 43.63 7.15
C SER A 18 28.78 44.20 5.83
N GLN A 19 27.53 43.86 5.56
CA GLN A 19 26.61 44.25 4.49
C GLN A 19 26.85 45.59 3.78
N ILE A 20 26.80 45.52 2.45
CA ILE A 20 26.10 46.50 1.60
C ILE A 20 25.04 45.70 0.85
N ASN A 21 23.81 45.64 1.37
CA ASN A 21 22.68 45.08 0.64
C ASN A 21 22.21 46.12 -0.38
N ILE A 22 22.77 46.05 -1.57
CA ILE A 22 22.20 46.69 -2.76
C ILE A 22 20.95 45.89 -3.10
N GLY A 23 19.78 46.53 -2.96
CA GLY A 23 18.49 45.95 -3.28
C GLY A 23 18.47 45.46 -4.73
N THR A 24 18.61 44.14 -4.89
CA THR A 24 18.29 43.44 -6.11
C THR A 24 17.02 42.67 -5.80
N ASN A 25 15.88 43.24 -6.18
CA ASN A 25 14.64 42.48 -6.33
C ASN A 25 14.86 41.48 -7.48
N CYS A 26 15.50 40.37 -7.15
CA CYS A 26 15.68 39.20 -7.99
C CYS A 26 15.01 38.01 -7.29
N ASP A 27 13.80 38.20 -6.79
CA ASP A 27 12.95 37.05 -6.54
C ASP A 27 12.56 36.55 -7.92
N GLY A 28 13.30 35.54 -8.38
CA GLY A 28 12.87 34.72 -9.51
C GLY A 28 11.44 34.22 -9.27
N PRO A 29 10.75 33.75 -10.32
CA PRO A 29 9.42 33.17 -10.13
C PRO A 29 9.49 32.19 -8.96
N PRO A 30 8.51 32.25 -8.03
CA PRO A 30 8.53 31.39 -6.86
C PRO A 30 8.74 29.95 -7.32
N PRO A 31 9.50 29.14 -6.57
CA PRO A 31 9.71 27.75 -6.93
C PRO A 31 8.35 27.11 -7.21
N PRO A 32 8.23 26.30 -8.28
CA PRO A 32 6.98 25.65 -8.59
C PRO A 32 6.49 24.90 -7.34
N PRO A 33 5.18 24.96 -7.05
CA PRO A 33 4.65 24.27 -5.88
C PRO A 33 5.03 22.78 -5.95
N PRO A 34 5.22 22.12 -4.79
CA PRO A 34 5.49 20.69 -4.76
C PRO A 34 4.45 19.94 -5.59
N LEU A 35 4.90 19.01 -6.42
CA LEU A 35 4.01 18.12 -7.17
C LEU A 35 3.11 17.41 -6.16
N THR A 36 1.79 17.59 -6.29
CA THR A 36 0.81 16.92 -5.43
C THR A 36 0.45 15.58 -6.08
N PRO A 37 0.83 14.43 -5.51
CA PRO A 37 0.58 13.14 -6.11
C PRO A 37 -0.91 12.87 -6.28
N TYR A 38 -1.31 12.22 -7.37
CA TYR A 38 -2.69 11.77 -7.57
C TYR A 38 -2.78 10.56 -8.49
N PHE A 39 -3.96 9.95 -8.49
CA PHE A 39 -4.39 9.07 -9.58
C PHE A 39 -5.82 9.35 -10.00
N LYS A 40 -6.17 8.96 -11.23
CA LYS A 40 -7.53 8.99 -11.76
C LYS A 40 -8.08 7.57 -11.90
N LEU A 41 -9.22 7.32 -11.26
CA LEU A 41 -10.01 6.12 -11.41
C LEU A 41 -11.08 6.38 -12.47
N ASN A 42 -11.03 5.65 -13.57
CA ASN A 42 -12.10 5.63 -14.55
C ASN A 42 -13.01 4.43 -14.30
N THR A 43 -14.32 4.65 -14.44
CA THR A 43 -15.33 3.60 -14.48
C THR A 43 -16.15 3.76 -15.73
N ILE A 44 -16.05 2.81 -16.65
CA ILE A 44 -16.95 2.73 -17.80
C ILE A 44 -18.25 2.07 -17.34
N ILE A 45 -19.37 2.71 -17.64
CA ILE A 45 -20.72 2.29 -17.24
C ILE A 45 -21.47 1.88 -18.50
N ASN A 46 -21.89 0.61 -18.56
CA ASN A 46 -22.57 -0.03 -19.69
C ASN A 46 -21.87 0.09 -21.07
N ASP A 47 -20.56 0.37 -21.10
CA ASP A 47 -19.83 0.74 -22.31
C ASP A 47 -20.35 2.01 -23.01
N GLU A 48 -21.16 2.81 -22.33
CA GLU A 48 -21.83 3.99 -22.90
C GLU A 48 -21.12 5.29 -22.51
N PHE A 49 -20.72 5.43 -21.25
CA PHE A 49 -20.03 6.60 -20.75
C PHE A 49 -19.00 6.23 -19.68
N THR A 50 -18.10 7.16 -19.38
CA THR A 50 -17.07 6.99 -18.36
C THR A 50 -17.21 8.06 -17.28
N ARG A 51 -17.30 7.62 -16.02
CA ARG A 51 -17.10 8.49 -14.86
C ARG A 51 -15.63 8.47 -14.48
N GLN A 52 -15.04 9.65 -14.30
CA GLN A 52 -13.68 9.81 -13.79
C GLN A 52 -13.72 10.38 -12.38
N LEU A 53 -13.01 9.72 -11.47
CA LEU A 53 -12.78 10.18 -10.10
C LEU A 53 -11.30 10.49 -9.92
N LYS A 54 -10.95 11.56 -9.22
CA LYS A 54 -9.54 11.92 -8.94
C LYS A 54 -9.27 11.82 -7.45
N LEU A 55 -8.28 11.00 -7.08
CA LEU A 55 -7.80 10.93 -5.69
C LEU A 55 -6.47 11.67 -5.59
N VAL A 56 -6.42 12.67 -4.72
CA VAL A 56 -5.26 13.55 -4.53
C VAL A 56 -4.62 13.27 -3.16
N PHE A 57 -3.30 13.19 -3.11
CA PHE A 57 -2.56 12.96 -1.88
C PHE A 57 -1.86 14.22 -1.40
N THR A 58 -2.25 14.72 -0.23
CA THR A 58 -1.63 15.88 0.40
C THR A 58 -1.62 15.71 1.92
N SER A 59 -0.58 16.21 2.58
CA SER A 59 -0.42 16.10 4.04
C SER A 59 -1.46 16.90 4.82
N GLU A 60 -2.10 17.89 4.18
CA GLU A 60 -3.10 18.76 4.79
C GLU A 60 -4.52 18.17 4.75
N ALA A 61 -4.75 17.13 3.93
CA ALA A 61 -6.06 16.51 3.79
C ALA A 61 -6.37 15.55 4.94
N THR A 62 -7.64 15.51 5.33
CA THR A 62 -8.20 14.65 6.35
C THR A 62 -8.90 13.44 5.73
N ASP A 63 -9.57 12.63 6.56
CA ASP A 63 -10.40 11.52 6.08
C ASP A 63 -11.85 11.96 5.82
N GLY A 64 -12.20 13.18 6.22
CA GLY A 64 -13.51 13.81 6.04
C GLY A 64 -13.51 14.76 4.85
N VAL A 65 -14.44 15.73 4.88
CA VAL A 65 -14.58 16.74 3.82
C VAL A 65 -13.65 17.92 4.05
N ASP A 66 -12.76 18.18 3.09
CA ASP A 66 -11.81 19.27 3.09
C ASP A 66 -12.19 20.36 2.07
N ASN A 67 -12.59 21.54 2.56
CA ASN A 67 -12.94 22.67 1.72
C ASN A 67 -11.73 23.17 0.92
N GLY A 68 -11.90 23.32 -0.41
CA GLY A 68 -10.83 23.72 -1.32
C GLY A 68 -10.00 22.55 -1.87
N ILE A 69 -10.29 21.32 -1.42
CA ILE A 69 -9.63 20.10 -1.92
C ILE A 69 -10.68 19.16 -2.52
N ASP A 70 -11.72 18.83 -1.76
CA ASP A 70 -12.77 17.91 -2.19
C ASP A 70 -13.79 18.59 -3.09
N VAL A 71 -14.24 17.86 -4.10
CA VAL A 71 -15.26 18.34 -5.04
C VAL A 71 -16.45 17.41 -5.03
N LYS A 72 -17.58 17.94 -4.54
CA LYS A 72 -18.87 17.24 -4.50
C LYS A 72 -19.33 16.90 -5.93
N ASN A 73 -19.93 15.73 -6.09
CA ASN A 73 -20.58 15.36 -7.34
C ASN A 73 -21.89 16.16 -7.48
N MET A 74 -21.94 17.07 -8.44
CA MET A 74 -23.13 17.88 -8.73
C MET A 74 -24.06 17.19 -9.74
N ASP A 75 -23.60 16.14 -10.41
CA ASP A 75 -24.34 15.44 -11.46
C ASP A 75 -25.29 14.38 -10.87
N THR A 76 -26.17 14.79 -9.96
CA THR A 76 -26.99 13.84 -9.16
C THR A 76 -28.06 13.08 -9.96
N ASP A 77 -28.37 13.55 -11.18
CA ASP A 77 -29.44 13.03 -12.03
C ASP A 77 -29.07 11.76 -12.79
N PHE A 78 -27.78 11.37 -12.84
CA PHE A 78 -27.38 10.16 -13.53
C PHE A 78 -28.02 8.91 -12.86
N PRO A 79 -28.75 8.08 -13.62
CA PRO A 79 -29.42 6.90 -13.06
C PRO A 79 -28.43 5.80 -12.65
N GLN A 80 -27.26 5.76 -13.27
CA GLN A 80 -26.13 4.93 -12.89
C GLN A 80 -24.91 5.82 -12.69
N ASP A 81 -24.21 5.67 -11.58
CA ASP A 81 -23.03 6.48 -11.33
C ASP A 81 -22.08 5.82 -10.32
N ILE A 82 -20.85 6.32 -10.25
CA ILE A 82 -19.87 6.01 -9.20
C ILE A 82 -19.32 7.31 -8.61
N SER A 83 -19.07 7.35 -7.32
CA SER A 83 -18.45 8.50 -6.65
C SER A 83 -17.64 8.05 -5.45
N PHE A 84 -16.74 8.89 -4.95
CA PHE A 84 -16.23 8.73 -3.58
C PHE A 84 -17.37 8.96 -2.59
N TRP A 85 -17.44 8.12 -1.56
CA TRP A 85 -18.44 8.24 -0.49
C TRP A 85 -17.79 8.84 0.75
N ILE A 86 -18.13 10.09 1.06
CA ILE A 86 -17.55 10.85 2.17
C ILE A 86 -18.70 11.45 2.96
N GLU A 87 -18.77 11.18 4.27
CA GLU A 87 -19.76 11.77 5.19
C GLU A 87 -21.21 11.80 4.66
N ASN A 88 -21.63 10.68 4.06
CA ASN A 88 -22.96 10.47 3.50
C ASN A 88 -23.29 11.24 2.21
N GLU A 89 -22.27 11.74 1.52
CA GLU A 89 -22.41 12.52 0.29
C GLU A 89 -21.48 11.97 -0.81
N ASP A 90 -21.81 12.26 -2.07
CA ASP A 90 -21.08 11.77 -3.26
C ASP A 90 -20.07 12.82 -3.75
N TYR A 91 -18.82 12.41 -4.01
CA TYR A 91 -17.71 13.28 -4.45
C TYR A 91 -17.00 12.74 -5.70
N ILE A 92 -16.48 13.64 -6.53
CA ILE A 92 -15.69 13.32 -7.73
C ILE A 92 -14.19 13.56 -7.56
N ILE A 93 -13.82 14.41 -6.62
CA ILE A 93 -12.43 14.60 -6.18
C ILE A 93 -12.40 14.41 -4.68
N GLN A 94 -11.44 13.60 -4.22
CA GLN A 94 -11.16 13.44 -2.80
C GLN A 94 -9.67 13.67 -2.53
N GLY A 95 -9.37 14.50 -1.53
CA GLY A 95 -8.05 14.65 -0.93
C GLY A 95 -7.86 13.69 0.24
N LEU A 96 -6.67 13.11 0.39
CA LEU A 96 -6.31 12.30 1.56
C LEU A 96 -4.82 12.45 1.86
N ASN A 97 -4.42 12.23 3.11
CA ASN A 97 -3.04 11.84 3.37
C ASN A 97 -2.82 10.36 2.98
N PHE A 98 -1.67 10.01 2.38
CA PHE A 98 -1.43 8.64 1.96
C PHE A 98 -1.22 7.71 3.17
N ASN A 99 -1.92 6.58 3.18
CA ASN A 99 -1.69 5.51 4.15
C ASN A 99 -2.11 4.15 3.56
N LEU A 100 -1.20 3.17 3.62
CA LEU A 100 -1.39 1.82 3.06
C LEU A 100 -2.62 1.06 3.59
N SER A 101 -3.06 1.39 4.80
CA SER A 101 -4.19 0.73 5.48
C SER A 101 -5.54 1.34 5.09
N LYS A 102 -5.56 2.45 4.35
CA LYS A 102 -6.80 3.12 3.97
C LYS A 102 -7.67 2.23 3.07
N LYS A 103 -8.97 2.31 3.33
CA LYS A 103 -10.04 1.75 2.51
C LYS A 103 -10.96 2.90 2.14
N ILE A 104 -10.85 3.35 0.90
CA ILE A 104 -11.54 4.55 0.41
C ILE A 104 -12.86 4.09 -0.16
N MET A 105 -13.97 4.53 0.43
CA MET A 105 -15.30 4.03 0.08
C MET A 105 -15.78 4.65 -1.23
N LEU A 106 -16.40 3.83 -2.07
CA LEU A 106 -17.09 4.27 -3.27
C LEU A 106 -18.60 4.06 -3.11
N SER A 107 -19.36 4.99 -3.67
CA SER A 107 -20.81 4.98 -3.78
C SER A 107 -21.18 4.57 -5.21
N ALA A 108 -21.69 3.34 -5.38
CA ALA A 108 -22.14 2.81 -6.66
C ALA A 108 -23.67 2.89 -6.75
N LYS A 109 -24.16 3.71 -7.67
CA LYS A 109 -25.59 3.90 -7.95
C LYS A 109 -25.92 3.19 -9.27
N ALA A 110 -27.01 2.43 -9.28
CA ALA A 110 -27.51 1.78 -10.49
C ALA A 110 -29.05 1.69 -10.46
N ALA A 111 -29.75 2.33 -11.39
CA ALA A 111 -31.21 2.24 -11.48
C ALA A 111 -31.70 0.87 -12.01
N VAL A 112 -30.86 0.18 -12.78
CA VAL A 112 -31.07 -1.15 -13.34
C VAL A 112 -29.80 -1.99 -13.17
N SER A 113 -29.84 -3.28 -13.49
CA SER A 113 -28.62 -4.08 -13.54
C SER A 113 -27.63 -3.45 -14.51
N THR A 114 -26.44 -3.08 -14.03
CA THR A 114 -25.52 -2.20 -14.76
C THR A 114 -24.10 -2.77 -14.72
N LYS A 115 -23.42 -2.78 -15.87
CA LYS A 115 -22.02 -3.21 -15.95
C LYS A 115 -21.09 -2.06 -15.62
N PHE A 116 -20.20 -2.26 -14.66
CA PHE A 116 -19.15 -1.32 -14.26
C PHE A 116 -17.80 -1.92 -14.62
N LYS A 117 -16.93 -1.12 -15.25
CA LYS A 117 -15.55 -1.48 -15.58
C LYS A 117 -14.58 -0.46 -14.99
N PHE A 118 -13.87 -0.85 -13.94
CA PHE A 118 -12.95 -0.01 -13.18
C PHE A 118 -11.51 -0.16 -13.67
N TYR A 119 -10.77 0.94 -13.80
CA TYR A 119 -9.34 0.94 -14.08
C TYR A 119 -8.68 2.28 -13.72
N ILE A 120 -7.39 2.24 -13.39
CA ILE A 120 -6.59 3.46 -13.23
C ILE A 120 -6.21 3.99 -14.61
N SER A 121 -6.66 5.21 -14.94
CA SER A 121 -6.40 5.82 -16.24
C SER A 121 -5.15 6.69 -16.25
N GLU A 122 -4.73 7.18 -15.08
CA GLU A 122 -3.62 8.12 -14.95
C GLU A 122 -3.08 8.08 -13.52
N THR A 123 -1.76 8.21 -13.38
CA THR A 123 -1.04 8.44 -12.12
C THR A 123 -0.01 9.54 -12.37
N ASP A 124 0.16 10.44 -11.42
CA ASP A 124 1.15 11.52 -11.49
C ASP A 124 1.69 11.80 -10.09
N GLY A 125 3.02 11.86 -9.95
CA GLY A 125 3.70 12.00 -8.67
C GLY A 125 3.47 10.86 -7.67
N PHE A 126 2.74 9.81 -8.04
CA PHE A 126 2.43 8.66 -7.19
C PHE A 126 3.41 7.51 -7.48
N ASP A 127 3.77 6.73 -6.46
CA ASP A 127 4.72 5.62 -6.59
C ASP A 127 4.25 4.62 -7.67
N ASP A 128 5.08 4.40 -8.68
CA ASP A 128 4.73 3.53 -9.80
C ASP A 128 4.68 2.05 -9.45
N THR A 129 5.34 1.68 -8.36
CA THR A 129 5.37 0.31 -7.85
C THR A 129 4.24 0.00 -6.88
N GLN A 130 3.56 1.03 -6.37
CA GLN A 130 2.47 0.88 -5.41
C GLN A 130 1.22 0.31 -6.10
N PRO A 131 0.76 -0.90 -5.72
CA PRO A 131 -0.47 -1.46 -6.24
C PRO A 131 -1.69 -0.63 -5.81
N ILE A 132 -2.69 -0.57 -6.68
CA ILE A 132 -3.98 0.06 -6.40
C ILE A 132 -5.06 -0.99 -6.66
N TYR A 133 -5.70 -1.44 -5.60
CA TYR A 133 -6.72 -2.46 -5.65
C TYR A 133 -8.12 -1.86 -5.56
N LEU A 134 -9.06 -2.46 -6.27
CA LEU A 134 -10.48 -2.40 -5.94
C LEU A 134 -10.82 -3.63 -5.09
N TYR A 135 -11.33 -3.39 -3.89
CA TYR A 135 -11.93 -4.41 -3.04
C TYR A 135 -13.43 -4.50 -3.34
N ASP A 136 -13.92 -5.71 -3.65
CA ASP A 136 -15.35 -6.00 -3.77
C ASP A 136 -15.81 -6.77 -2.52
N ALA A 137 -16.67 -6.14 -1.72
CA ALA A 137 -17.12 -6.74 -0.46
C ALA A 137 -18.13 -7.88 -0.65
N VAL A 138 -18.69 -8.06 -1.85
CA VAL A 138 -19.67 -9.14 -2.11
C VAL A 138 -19.00 -10.51 -2.05
N ASP A 139 -17.81 -10.65 -2.64
CA ASP A 139 -17.05 -11.90 -2.67
C ASP A 139 -15.73 -11.81 -1.88
N MET A 140 -15.49 -10.67 -1.23
CA MET A 140 -14.29 -10.36 -0.45
C MET A 140 -12.99 -10.42 -1.27
N SER A 141 -13.06 -10.16 -2.56
CA SER A 141 -11.91 -10.21 -3.47
C SER A 141 -11.23 -8.85 -3.67
N TYR A 142 -9.97 -8.90 -4.12
CA TYR A 142 -9.16 -7.72 -4.45
C TYR A 142 -8.71 -7.81 -5.91
N HIS A 143 -8.92 -6.75 -6.66
CA HIS A 143 -8.54 -6.66 -8.07
C HIS A 143 -7.52 -5.55 -8.27
N ASP A 144 -6.36 -5.86 -8.84
CA ASP A 144 -5.32 -4.87 -9.13
C ASP A 144 -5.72 -4.03 -10.34
N ILE A 145 -6.49 -2.96 -10.08
CA ILE A 145 -7.03 -2.06 -11.10
C ILE A 145 -5.99 -1.11 -11.69
N ARG A 146 -4.76 -1.11 -11.16
CA ARG A 146 -3.62 -0.45 -11.79
C ARG A 146 -3.15 -1.21 -13.02
N ASN A 147 -3.07 -2.54 -12.92
CA ASN A 147 -2.47 -3.40 -13.94
C ASN A 147 -3.50 -4.01 -14.89
N ALA A 148 -4.74 -4.23 -14.43
CA ALA A 148 -5.81 -4.80 -15.26
C ALA A 148 -7.18 -4.22 -14.90
N PRO A 149 -8.07 -3.97 -15.87
CA PRO A 149 -9.42 -3.52 -15.56
C PRO A 149 -10.20 -4.61 -14.81
N TYR A 150 -11.08 -4.20 -13.89
CA TYR A 150 -12.05 -5.09 -13.24
C TYR A 150 -13.46 -4.80 -13.74
N GLU A 151 -14.16 -5.83 -14.21
CA GLU A 151 -15.52 -5.74 -14.72
C GLU A 151 -16.48 -6.51 -13.81
N VAL A 152 -17.62 -5.88 -13.51
CA VAL A 152 -18.63 -6.48 -12.64
C VAL A 152 -20.03 -5.95 -12.95
N VAL A 153 -21.05 -6.76 -12.68
CA VAL A 153 -22.45 -6.34 -12.75
C VAL A 153 -22.91 -5.89 -11.36
N VAL A 154 -23.43 -4.67 -11.30
CA VAL A 154 -24.01 -4.05 -10.10
C VAL A 154 -25.53 -4.22 -10.15
N SER A 155 -26.11 -4.70 -9.05
CA SER A 155 -27.57 -4.84 -8.91
C SER A 155 -28.24 -3.47 -8.73
N PRO A 156 -29.53 -3.34 -9.06
CA PRO A 156 -30.25 -2.08 -8.84
C PRO A 156 -30.19 -1.61 -7.39
N GLY A 157 -29.93 -0.32 -7.17
CA GLY A 157 -29.82 0.31 -5.86
C GLY A 157 -28.65 1.31 -5.76
N LYS A 158 -28.44 1.85 -4.56
CA LYS A 158 -27.24 2.62 -4.19
C LYS A 158 -26.48 1.84 -3.12
N ASP A 159 -25.27 1.40 -3.46
CA ASP A 159 -24.40 0.65 -2.57
C ASP A 159 -23.17 1.49 -2.22
N THR A 160 -23.03 1.83 -0.94
CA THR A 160 -21.91 2.62 -0.41
C THR A 160 -20.91 1.77 0.36
N GLY A 161 -21.15 0.46 0.47
CA GLY A 161 -20.34 -0.47 1.26
C GLY A 161 -19.56 -1.48 0.43
N ARG A 162 -19.96 -1.74 -0.81
CA ARG A 162 -19.39 -2.78 -1.66
C ARG A 162 -17.98 -2.50 -2.12
N PHE A 163 -17.77 -1.39 -2.83
CA PHE A 163 -16.50 -1.11 -3.46
C PHE A 163 -15.64 -0.21 -2.59
N LYS A 164 -14.37 -0.59 -2.41
CA LYS A 164 -13.39 0.26 -1.73
C LYS A 164 -12.07 0.26 -2.49
N ILE A 165 -11.44 1.41 -2.65
CA ILE A 165 -10.05 1.46 -3.12
C ILE A 165 -9.13 1.09 -1.94
N SER A 166 -8.12 0.28 -2.20
CA SER A 166 -7.12 -0.07 -1.21
C SER A 166 -5.72 -0.20 -1.81
N PHE A 167 -4.71 0.05 -0.99
CA PHE A 167 -3.30 -0.05 -1.35
C PHE A 167 -2.68 -1.38 -0.90
N THR A 168 -3.48 -2.24 -0.27
CA THR A 168 -3.11 -3.58 0.18
C THR A 168 -4.26 -4.55 -0.08
N ASN A 169 -3.94 -5.79 -0.43
CA ASN A 169 -4.93 -6.88 -0.39
C ASN A 169 -4.83 -7.60 0.97
N ASN A 170 -5.89 -8.28 1.41
CA ASN A 170 -5.90 -8.98 2.70
C ASN A 170 -4.86 -10.13 2.78
N GLY A 171 -4.19 -10.47 1.68
CA GLY A 171 -3.02 -11.37 1.66
C GLY A 171 -1.69 -10.69 2.02
N ILE A 172 -1.67 -9.35 2.14
CA ILE A 172 -0.46 -8.54 2.32
C ILE A 172 -0.70 -7.51 3.45
N LEU A 173 -1.04 -7.97 4.64
CA LEU A 173 -0.61 -7.27 5.86
C LEU A 173 0.82 -7.72 6.19
N ARG A 174 1.76 -7.41 5.28
CA ARG A 174 3.20 -7.48 5.55
C ARG A 174 3.62 -6.09 6.03
N THR A 175 3.79 -5.92 7.33
CA THR A 175 4.39 -4.69 7.86
C THR A 175 5.88 -4.66 7.49
N ASN A 176 6.22 -3.74 6.59
CA ASN A 176 7.52 -3.12 6.30
C ASN A 176 8.76 -4.04 6.19
N ASN A 177 9.14 -4.36 4.95
CA ASN A 177 10.47 -4.06 4.39
C ASN A 177 10.62 -4.76 3.03
N ILE A 178 10.73 -3.95 1.98
CA ILE A 178 11.12 -4.30 0.61
C ILE A 178 10.24 -5.40 -0.01
N VAL A 179 9.50 -5.05 -1.06
CA VAL A 179 8.85 -6.01 -1.96
C VAL A 179 9.94 -6.82 -2.65
N ARG A 180 10.48 -7.83 -1.95
CA ARG A 180 11.14 -8.97 -2.54
C ARG A 180 10.01 -9.95 -2.86
N ASN A 181 9.69 -10.00 -4.15
CA ASN A 181 8.71 -10.84 -4.85
C ASN A 181 8.15 -12.01 -4.03
N ASN A 182 6.82 -12.17 -4.08
CA ASN A 182 5.87 -13.20 -3.62
C ASN A 182 6.32 -14.70 -3.53
N ASN A 183 7.56 -14.99 -3.15
CA ASN A 183 8.21 -16.29 -3.32
C ASN A 183 8.66 -16.90 -1.97
N PHE A 184 8.24 -16.29 -0.86
CA PHE A 184 8.45 -16.83 0.48
C PHE A 184 7.11 -17.09 1.15
N PHE A 185 6.81 -18.37 1.41
CA PHE A 185 5.53 -18.83 1.95
C PHE A 185 5.73 -19.40 3.34
N ILE A 186 4.83 -19.10 4.28
CA ILE A 186 4.85 -19.64 5.64
C ILE A 186 3.47 -20.25 5.92
N SER A 187 3.46 -21.48 6.44
CA SER A 187 2.23 -22.22 6.76
C SER A 187 2.39 -23.03 8.04
N GLN A 188 1.29 -23.20 8.78
CA GLN A 188 1.25 -24.05 9.96
C GLN A 188 0.48 -25.34 9.64
N ASP A 189 1.14 -26.48 9.76
CA ASP A 189 0.51 -27.79 9.75
C ASP A 189 0.15 -28.19 11.18
N ASN A 190 -1.11 -27.96 11.54
CA ASN A 190 -1.63 -28.29 12.87
C ASN A 190 -1.73 -29.81 13.13
N LYS A 191 -1.89 -30.62 12.08
CA LYS A 191 -1.99 -32.07 12.24
C LYS A 191 -0.65 -32.66 12.64
N ASN A 192 0.41 -32.25 11.94
CA ASN A 192 1.77 -32.72 12.22
C ASN A 192 2.51 -31.87 13.26
N GLN A 193 1.89 -30.79 13.75
CA GLN A 193 2.46 -29.83 14.69
C GLN A 193 3.78 -29.24 14.17
N VAL A 194 3.81 -28.82 12.91
CA VAL A 194 5.01 -28.28 12.27
C VAL A 194 4.69 -26.99 11.53
N LEU A 195 5.53 -25.98 11.71
CA LEU A 195 5.57 -24.79 10.86
C LEU A 195 6.50 -25.06 9.69
N ASN A 196 5.99 -24.85 8.47
CA ASN A 196 6.76 -24.97 7.24
C ASN A 196 6.91 -23.61 6.58
N ALA A 197 8.09 -23.33 6.05
CA ALA A 197 8.32 -22.18 5.20
C ALA A 197 9.07 -22.56 3.93
N THR A 198 8.71 -21.97 2.80
CA THR A 198 9.33 -22.22 1.49
C THR A 198 9.93 -20.93 0.97
N ASN A 199 11.20 -20.99 0.56
CA ASN A 199 12.04 -19.90 0.08
C ASN A 199 12.41 -20.15 -1.39
N GLN A 200 11.52 -19.82 -2.32
CA GLN A 200 11.69 -20.21 -3.73
C GLN A 200 12.84 -19.46 -4.42
N ASN A 201 13.29 -18.34 -3.85
CA ASN A 201 14.40 -17.55 -4.39
C ASN A 201 15.77 -17.88 -3.76
N ASN A 202 15.84 -18.87 -2.87
CA ASN A 202 17.06 -19.20 -2.12
C ASN A 202 17.68 -17.96 -1.45
N GLU A 203 16.82 -17.07 -0.95
CA GLU A 203 17.29 -15.87 -0.26
C GLU A 203 17.97 -16.25 1.05
N ILE A 204 19.07 -15.57 1.38
CA ILE A 204 19.83 -15.85 2.61
C ILE A 204 19.03 -15.36 3.81
N MET A 205 18.54 -16.30 4.61
CA MET A 205 17.85 -16.08 5.87
C MET A 205 18.87 -16.00 7.00
N LYS A 206 18.88 -14.87 7.70
CA LYS A 206 19.71 -14.63 8.88
C LYS A 206 19.13 -15.31 10.11
N SER A 207 17.81 -15.20 10.34
CA SER A 207 17.18 -15.79 11.52
C SER A 207 15.67 -16.01 11.34
N PHE A 208 15.11 -16.83 12.24
CA PHE A 208 13.69 -17.12 12.39
C PHE A 208 13.34 -17.02 13.87
N GLY A 209 12.24 -16.33 14.17
CA GLY A 209 11.62 -16.29 15.48
C GLY A 209 10.14 -16.61 15.39
N LEU A 210 9.63 -17.36 16.36
CA LEU A 210 8.20 -17.53 16.59
C LEU A 210 7.86 -16.93 17.95
N TYR A 211 6.83 -16.08 17.98
CA TYR A 211 6.43 -15.34 19.18
C TYR A 211 4.97 -15.62 19.48
N ASP A 212 4.61 -15.71 20.77
CA ASP A 212 3.21 -15.69 21.18
C ASP A 212 2.61 -14.27 21.05
N ILE A 213 1.32 -14.13 21.32
CA ILE A 213 0.61 -12.85 21.19
C ILE A 213 1.07 -11.78 22.21
N LEU A 214 1.76 -12.18 23.27
CA LEU A 214 2.35 -11.28 24.26
C LEU A 214 3.78 -10.85 23.86
N GLY A 215 4.27 -11.33 22.71
CA GLY A 215 5.61 -11.03 22.19
C GLY A 215 6.72 -11.88 22.82
N LYS A 216 6.40 -12.91 23.59
CA LYS A 216 7.40 -13.83 24.12
C LYS A 216 7.90 -14.75 23.01
N SER A 217 9.22 -14.83 22.83
CA SER A 217 9.84 -15.78 21.90
C SER A 217 9.65 -17.21 22.41
N VAL A 218 9.06 -18.07 21.56
CA VAL A 218 8.84 -19.50 21.82
C VAL A 218 9.72 -20.39 20.95
N ILE A 219 10.17 -19.90 19.78
CA ILE A 219 11.20 -20.53 18.95
C ILE A 219 12.14 -19.44 18.46
N SER A 220 13.44 -19.71 18.49
CA SER A 220 14.46 -18.84 17.88
C SER A 220 15.52 -19.68 17.20
N LYS A 221 15.88 -19.31 15.97
CA LYS A 221 16.91 -19.95 15.16
C LYS A 221 17.69 -18.88 14.41
N ASP A 222 19.01 -18.98 14.46
CA ASP A 222 19.93 -18.10 13.76
C ASP A 222 20.70 -18.88 12.69
N ASN A 223 21.29 -18.15 11.75
CA ASN A 223 22.14 -18.67 10.67
C ASN A 223 21.44 -19.74 9.80
N LEU A 224 20.21 -19.43 9.36
CA LEU A 224 19.38 -20.33 8.56
C LEU A 224 19.92 -20.58 7.15
N GLY A 225 20.67 -19.63 6.58
CA GLY A 225 21.26 -19.77 5.25
C GLY A 225 20.22 -19.65 4.13
N ALA A 226 20.50 -20.27 2.98
CA ALA A 226 19.73 -20.12 1.75
C ALA A 226 18.86 -21.35 1.41
N GLU A 227 18.47 -22.12 2.43
CA GLU A 227 17.66 -23.32 2.24
C GLU A 227 16.34 -23.00 1.54
N GLN A 228 15.91 -23.91 0.67
CA GLN A 228 14.66 -23.76 -0.06
C GLN A 228 13.44 -24.05 0.82
N ASN A 229 13.60 -24.91 1.83
CA ASN A 229 12.53 -25.28 2.75
C ASN A 229 13.03 -25.24 4.19
N PHE A 230 12.23 -24.65 5.07
CA PHE A 230 12.45 -24.64 6.50
C PHE A 230 11.30 -25.35 7.20
N SER A 231 11.62 -26.06 8.27
CA SER A 231 10.65 -26.78 9.07
C SER A 231 11.00 -26.65 10.55
N PHE A 232 10.02 -26.24 11.35
CA PHE A 232 10.17 -26.06 12.79
C PHE A 232 9.04 -26.75 13.53
N SER A 233 9.41 -27.61 14.48
CA SER A 233 8.42 -28.25 15.36
C SER A 233 7.71 -27.19 16.20
N THR A 234 6.38 -27.28 16.20
CA THR A 234 5.48 -26.52 17.09
C THR A 234 4.88 -27.42 18.17
N SER A 235 5.37 -28.65 18.29
CA SER A 235 4.92 -29.59 19.32
C SER A 235 5.19 -29.03 20.71
N GLY A 236 4.20 -29.13 21.60
CA GLY A 236 4.26 -28.60 22.96
C GLY A 236 3.93 -27.11 23.10
N LEU A 237 3.66 -26.40 22.00
CA LEU A 237 3.13 -25.03 22.05
C LEU A 237 1.61 -25.07 22.28
N SER A 238 1.11 -24.14 23.10
CA SER A 238 -0.33 -24.01 23.35
C SER A 238 -1.10 -23.65 22.08
N ALA A 239 -2.39 -23.98 22.04
CA ALA A 239 -3.26 -23.48 20.98
C ALA A 239 -3.40 -21.95 21.12
N GLY A 240 -3.30 -21.24 20.00
CA GLY A 240 -3.34 -19.79 20.01
C GLY A 240 -2.80 -19.15 18.73
N VAL A 241 -2.76 -17.83 18.75
CA VAL A 241 -2.20 -17.01 17.68
C VAL A 241 -0.72 -16.76 17.96
N TYR A 242 0.11 -16.97 16.95
CA TYR A 242 1.55 -16.73 17.00
C TYR A 242 1.99 -15.88 15.81
N ILE A 243 3.12 -15.19 15.97
CA ILE A 243 3.76 -14.37 14.96
C ILE A 243 5.09 -15.00 14.57
N ALA A 244 5.18 -15.49 13.34
CA ALA A 244 6.41 -15.98 12.73
C ALA A 244 7.16 -14.81 12.08
N ILE A 245 8.46 -14.67 12.34
CA ILE A 245 9.31 -13.62 11.78
C ILE A 245 10.58 -14.26 11.24
N PHE A 246 10.80 -14.16 9.92
CA PHE A 246 12.10 -14.39 9.32
C PHE A 246 12.81 -13.06 9.10
N MET A 247 14.12 -13.05 9.28
CA MET A 247 14.97 -11.92 8.94
C MET A 247 15.97 -12.35 7.88
N THR A 248 16.07 -11.58 6.81
CA THR A 248 17.03 -11.80 5.72
C THR A 248 18.41 -11.24 6.10
N ALA A 249 19.44 -11.57 5.32
CA ALA A 249 20.80 -11.06 5.53
C ALA A 249 20.88 -9.52 5.46
N ASP A 250 20.05 -8.87 4.64
CA ASP A 250 19.93 -7.41 4.54
C ASP A 250 18.98 -6.79 5.59
N SER A 251 18.58 -7.57 6.60
CA SER A 251 17.72 -7.13 7.72
C SER A 251 16.28 -6.78 7.32
N ALA A 252 15.81 -7.19 6.14
CA ALA A 252 14.39 -7.20 5.83
C ALA A 252 13.66 -8.25 6.68
N LYS A 253 12.41 -7.96 7.05
CA LYS A 253 11.59 -8.84 7.90
C LYS A 253 10.43 -9.41 7.09
N ILE A 254 10.24 -10.72 7.20
CA ILE A 254 9.10 -11.44 6.67
C ILE A 254 8.27 -11.91 7.85
N THR A 255 7.10 -11.31 8.04
CA THR A 255 6.23 -11.58 9.19
C THR A 255 4.95 -12.28 8.75
N GLN A 256 4.56 -13.34 9.45
CA GLN A 256 3.31 -14.06 9.21
C GLN A 256 2.60 -14.37 10.53
N LYS A 257 1.30 -14.05 10.60
CA LYS A 257 0.43 -14.54 11.67
C LYS A 257 0.04 -15.99 11.37
N ILE A 258 0.21 -16.89 12.33
CA ILE A 258 -0.23 -18.27 12.24
C ILE A 258 -1.14 -18.64 13.43
N ILE A 259 -1.92 -19.70 13.26
CA ILE A 259 -2.80 -20.24 14.29
C ILE A 259 -2.37 -21.68 14.57
N ILE A 260 -1.87 -21.91 15.78
CA ILE A 260 -1.61 -23.25 16.29
C ILE A 260 -2.91 -23.74 16.95
N SER A 261 -3.37 -24.92 16.56
CA SER A 261 -4.55 -25.54 17.15
C SER A 261 -4.33 -27.02 17.38
N HIS A 262 -4.91 -27.52 18.48
CA HIS A 262 -4.95 -28.94 18.81
C HIS A 262 -6.29 -29.51 18.35
N SER A 263 -6.55 -29.51 17.04
CA SER A 263 -7.73 -30.21 16.53
C SER A 263 -7.30 -31.65 16.22
N GLY A 264 -7.56 -32.54 17.17
CA GLY A 264 -7.22 -33.95 17.14
C GLY A 264 -8.05 -34.75 18.13
N ASN A 265 -9.37 -34.78 17.89
CA ASN A 265 -10.22 -35.96 17.91
C ASN A 265 -11.28 -35.79 16.81
#